data_AF-A0A3N9WYI5-F1
#
_entry.id   AF-A0A3N9WYI5-F1
#
_cell.length_a   1.000
_cell.length_b   1.000
_cell.length_c   1.000
_cell.angle_alpha   90.00
_cell.angle_beta   90.00
_cell.angle_gamma   90.00
#
_symmetry.space_group_name_H-M   'P 1'
#
loop_
_entity.id
_entity.type
_entity.pdbx_description
1 polymer ?
#
loop_
_entity_poly.entity_id
_entity_poly.type
_entity_poly.pdbx_seq_one_letter_code
_entity_poly.pdbx_strand_id
1 'polypeptide(L)'
;MRQLMAALRTTAVLVVLFAVAGLHKHPSGPTPPHGGDGDGPKRSKFSPGMMPKRVGPAQQHGIERAEEGHPKGADTSEPEAPKKTNPWDDPDFTDAKYDMHRFGQMGDGAMDKIWDGDGMGSGNHKPSSTEPGKTLFPPGTTKEQVEGWFKSIAANPDSRPQARPQGDGWVVSGTRDGITCVVTLDKDGSISGGFPISGEGVTTNPPA
;
A
#
# COMPACT_ATOMS: atom_id res chain seq x y z
N MET A 1 -13.99 30.32 -43.93
CA MET A 1 -12.68 30.48 -43.25
C MET A 1 -12.78 29.76 -41.92
N ARG A 2 -11.93 28.73 -41.71
CA ARG A 2 -11.98 27.82 -40.56
C ARG A 2 -11.38 28.49 -39.33
N GLN A 3 -12.10 28.42 -38.22
CA GLN A 3 -11.55 28.66 -36.88
C GLN A 3 -10.91 27.36 -36.36
N LEU A 4 -9.73 27.46 -35.76
CA LEU A 4 -9.28 26.50 -34.75
C LEU A 4 -8.31 27.22 -33.81
N MET A 5 -8.78 27.52 -32.59
CA MET A 5 -7.93 27.94 -31.50
C MET A 5 -7.22 26.73 -30.91
N ALA A 6 -5.89 26.78 -30.83
CA ALA A 6 -5.09 25.81 -30.10
C ALA A 6 -5.13 26.17 -28.60
N ALA A 7 -5.74 25.32 -27.80
CA ALA A 7 -5.66 25.39 -26.35
C ALA A 7 -4.36 24.71 -25.88
N LEU A 8 -3.40 25.52 -25.44
CA LEU A 8 -2.14 25.07 -24.84
C LEU A 8 -2.44 24.58 -23.42
N ARG A 9 -2.36 23.27 -23.17
CA ARG A 9 -2.42 22.70 -21.81
C ARG A 9 -1.01 22.63 -21.24
N THR A 10 -0.72 23.49 -20.27
CA THR A 10 0.51 23.48 -19.48
C THR A 10 0.45 22.34 -18.47
N THR A 11 1.20 21.27 -18.71
CA THR A 11 1.41 20.19 -17.73
C THR A 11 2.57 20.58 -16.82
N ALA A 12 2.30 20.86 -15.54
CA ALA A 12 3.34 21.07 -14.54
C ALA A 12 3.89 19.70 -14.12
N VAL A 13 5.17 19.44 -14.41
CA VAL A 13 5.91 18.27 -13.94
C VAL A 13 6.55 18.62 -12.61
N LEU A 14 6.09 17.97 -11.54
CA LEU A 14 6.68 18.13 -10.20
C LEU A 14 7.84 17.13 -10.08
N VAL A 15 9.07 17.62 -10.23
CA VAL A 15 10.30 16.82 -10.07
C VAL A 15 10.69 16.86 -8.59
N VAL A 16 10.57 15.73 -7.90
CA VAL A 16 11.07 15.56 -6.54
C VAL A 16 12.42 14.85 -6.62
N LEU A 17 13.49 15.59 -6.34
CA LEU A 17 14.86 15.06 -6.22
C LEU A 17 15.19 14.85 -4.74
N PHE A 18 15.61 13.65 -4.37
CA PHE A 18 16.29 13.42 -3.09
C PHE A 18 17.70 12.91 -3.35
N ALA A 19 18.67 13.67 -2.83
CA ALA A 19 20.07 13.30 -2.77
C ALA A 19 20.31 12.44 -1.53
N VAL A 20 20.92 11.27 -1.70
CA VAL A 20 21.44 10.47 -0.57
C VAL A 20 22.96 10.57 -0.63
N ALA A 21 23.53 11.29 0.33
CA ALA A 21 24.97 11.42 0.53
C ALA A 21 25.51 10.21 1.31
N GLY A 22 26.67 9.71 0.88
CA GLY A 22 27.31 8.51 1.38
C GLY A 22 28.08 8.66 2.69
N LEU A 23 27.95 7.61 3.50
CA LEU A 23 29.02 6.76 4.06
C LEU A 23 30.17 7.40 4.85
N HIS A 24 30.18 7.20 6.18
CA HIS A 24 31.40 6.92 6.96
C HIS A 24 31.16 5.81 8.00
N LYS A 25 32.10 4.85 8.04
CA LYS A 25 32.16 3.61 8.86
C LYS A 25 32.63 3.91 10.29
N HIS A 26 32.22 3.09 11.28
CA HIS A 26 33.07 2.50 12.36
C HIS A 26 32.27 1.48 13.23
N PRO A 27 32.96 0.58 14.00
CA PRO A 27 32.56 -0.83 14.20
C PRO A 27 31.82 -1.18 15.49
N SER A 28 31.25 -2.39 15.48
CA SER A 28 30.45 -3.10 16.49
C SER A 28 31.14 -3.30 17.85
N GLY A 29 30.39 -3.09 18.93
CA GLY A 29 30.69 -3.58 20.28
C GLY A 29 29.87 -4.84 20.64
N PRO A 30 30.33 -5.68 21.59
CA PRO A 30 29.75 -7.00 21.87
C PRO A 30 28.52 -6.95 22.81
N THR A 31 27.57 -7.86 22.59
CA THR A 31 26.41 -8.16 23.45
C THR A 31 26.78 -9.10 24.62
N PRO A 32 26.18 -8.94 25.82
CA PRO A 32 26.22 -9.94 26.89
C PRO A 32 25.03 -10.94 26.82
N PRO A 33 25.13 -12.09 27.53
CA PRO A 33 24.38 -13.31 27.21
C PRO A 33 23.09 -13.56 28.00
N HIS A 34 22.39 -14.60 27.52
CA HIS A 34 21.19 -15.29 28.01
C HIS A 34 21.03 -15.52 29.53
N GLY A 35 19.76 -15.53 29.93
CA GLY A 35 19.16 -16.18 31.11
C GLY A 35 17.73 -15.67 31.25
N GLY A 36 16.69 -16.43 31.54
CA GLY A 36 16.50 -17.80 32.00
C GLY A 36 15.01 -17.91 32.40
N ASP A 37 14.52 -19.13 32.44
CA ASP A 37 13.13 -19.54 32.66
C ASP A 37 12.45 -18.94 33.90
N GLY A 38 11.12 -18.77 33.83
CA GLY A 38 10.31 -18.31 34.95
C GLY A 38 8.81 -18.51 34.73
N ASP A 39 8.29 -19.60 35.31
CA ASP A 39 6.90 -19.99 35.46
C ASP A 39 5.97 -18.87 35.99
N GLY A 40 4.70 -18.89 35.56
CA GLY A 40 3.75 -17.77 35.68
C GLY A 40 3.16 -17.47 37.07
N PRO A 41 2.09 -16.64 37.13
CA PRO A 41 0.80 -17.26 37.45
C PRO A 41 -0.43 -16.71 36.71
N LYS A 42 -1.26 -17.69 36.30
CA LYS A 42 -2.74 -17.78 36.30
C LYS A 42 -3.60 -16.53 36.03
N ARG A 43 -4.33 -16.64 34.90
CA ARG A 43 -5.53 -15.92 34.47
C ARG A 43 -6.52 -15.58 35.59
N SER A 44 -6.97 -14.33 35.63
CA SER A 44 -8.21 -13.96 36.31
C SER A 44 -9.42 -14.32 35.44
N LYS A 45 -10.44 -14.90 36.08
CA LYS A 45 -11.71 -15.31 35.44
C LYS A 45 -12.60 -14.08 35.31
N PHE A 46 -13.01 -13.76 34.08
CA PHE A 46 -14.03 -12.76 33.81
C PHE A 46 -15.42 -13.37 34.06
N SER A 47 -16.19 -12.74 34.97
CA SER A 47 -17.55 -13.15 35.31
C SER A 47 -18.55 -12.58 34.28
N PRO A 48 -19.38 -13.40 33.60
CA PRO A 48 -20.39 -12.94 32.67
C PRO A 48 -21.69 -12.64 33.43
N GLY A 49 -21.96 -11.38 33.71
CA GLY A 49 -23.24 -10.93 34.23
C GLY A 49 -23.62 -9.61 33.57
N MET A 50 -24.79 -9.59 32.92
CA MET A 50 -25.53 -8.46 32.32
C MET A 50 -25.79 -8.66 30.81
N MET A 51 -26.73 -9.55 30.48
CA MET A 51 -27.51 -9.50 29.24
C MET A 51 -28.81 -8.72 29.52
N PRO A 52 -29.18 -7.69 28.74
CA PRO A 52 -30.55 -7.23 28.68
C PRO A 52 -31.42 -8.17 27.84
N LYS A 53 -32.64 -8.35 28.32
CA LYS A 53 -33.62 -9.36 27.93
C LYS A 53 -34.12 -9.20 26.48
N ARG A 54 -34.24 -10.37 25.85
CA ARG A 54 -35.07 -10.70 24.68
C ARG A 54 -36.50 -10.14 24.83
N VAL A 55 -36.93 -9.32 23.89
CA VAL A 55 -38.35 -8.97 23.69
C VAL A 55 -38.90 -9.88 22.58
N GLY A 56 -40.01 -10.55 22.88
CA GLY A 56 -40.68 -11.49 21.98
C GLY A 56 -41.62 -10.83 20.95
N PRO A 57 -42.26 -11.64 20.10
CA PRO A 57 -42.83 -11.22 18.82
C PRO A 57 -44.32 -10.86 18.91
N ALA A 58 -44.72 -9.81 18.19
CA ALA A 58 -46.10 -9.37 17.94
C ALA A 58 -45.98 -8.26 16.86
N GLN A 59 -46.63 -8.21 15.71
CA GLN A 59 -47.78 -8.91 15.13
C GLN A 59 -47.55 -9.01 13.60
N GLN A 60 -47.86 -10.15 13.01
CA GLN A 60 -48.25 -10.24 11.61
C GLN A 60 -49.75 -9.95 11.55
N HIS A 61 -50.15 -8.89 10.85
CA HIS A 61 -51.46 -8.82 10.21
C HIS A 61 -51.21 -8.36 8.77
N GLY A 62 -51.68 -9.19 7.84
CA GLY A 62 -51.42 -9.04 6.43
C GLY A 62 -52.32 -8.03 5.72
N ILE A 63 -51.81 -7.66 4.56
CA ILE A 63 -52.49 -7.37 3.28
C ILE A 63 -53.65 -6.37 3.27
N GLU A 64 -53.43 -5.24 2.60
CA GLU A 64 -54.15 -4.97 1.36
C GLU A 64 -53.30 -4.14 0.38
N ARG A 65 -53.26 -4.64 -0.85
CA ARG A 65 -52.55 -4.13 -2.02
C ARG A 65 -53.50 -3.17 -2.72
N ALA A 66 -53.16 -1.89 -2.76
CA ALA A 66 -53.71 -0.95 -3.72
C ALA A 66 -52.58 -0.50 -4.64
N GLU A 67 -52.60 -1.00 -5.86
CA GLU A 67 -51.80 -0.50 -6.97
C GLU A 67 -52.35 0.86 -7.37
N GLU A 68 -51.56 1.93 -7.27
CA GLU A 68 -51.88 3.19 -7.93
C GLU A 68 -50.60 4.00 -8.20
N GLY A 69 -50.31 4.22 -9.48
CA GLY A 69 -49.48 5.33 -9.96
C GLY A 69 -47.97 5.10 -10.02
N HIS A 70 -47.50 4.48 -11.10
CA HIS A 70 -46.10 4.58 -11.55
C HIS A 70 -45.94 5.88 -12.37
N PRO A 71 -45.31 6.96 -11.86
CA PRO A 71 -44.82 8.01 -12.74
C PRO A 71 -43.60 7.48 -13.49
N LYS A 72 -43.82 7.19 -14.79
CA LYS A 72 -42.76 7.07 -15.80
C LYS A 72 -41.93 8.36 -15.80
N GLY A 73 -40.61 8.21 -15.73
CA GLY A 73 -39.67 9.23 -16.17
C GLY A 73 -38.98 10.00 -15.06
N ALA A 74 -38.13 9.30 -14.31
CA ALA A 74 -36.89 9.89 -13.84
C ALA A 74 -35.79 8.89 -14.19
N ASP A 75 -35.23 9.05 -15.38
CA ASP A 75 -33.93 8.45 -15.71
C ASP A 75 -32.89 9.20 -14.86
N THR A 76 -32.82 8.86 -13.59
CA THR A 76 -31.69 9.20 -12.71
C THR A 76 -30.61 8.15 -12.90
N SER A 77 -30.17 7.96 -14.15
CA SER A 77 -28.85 7.41 -14.38
C SER A 77 -27.86 8.48 -13.92
N GLU A 78 -27.46 8.42 -12.64
CA GLU A 78 -26.20 9.04 -12.25
C GLU A 78 -25.15 8.58 -13.28
N PRO A 79 -24.35 9.51 -13.85
CA PRO A 79 -23.31 9.10 -14.76
C PRO A 79 -22.42 8.09 -14.04
N GLU A 80 -22.42 6.84 -14.51
CA GLU A 80 -21.55 5.79 -13.96
C GLU A 80 -20.15 6.38 -13.86
N ALA A 81 -19.61 6.44 -12.64
CA ALA A 81 -18.25 6.88 -12.44
C ALA A 81 -17.36 6.05 -13.36
N PRO A 82 -16.46 6.69 -14.14
CA PRO A 82 -15.63 5.96 -15.09
C PRO A 82 -14.92 4.82 -14.37
N LYS A 83 -15.11 3.60 -14.87
CA LYS A 83 -14.48 2.40 -14.31
C LYS A 83 -12.97 2.64 -14.28
N LYS A 84 -12.37 2.69 -13.09
CA LYS A 84 -10.91 2.74 -12.96
C LYS A 84 -10.34 1.49 -13.63
N THR A 85 -9.69 1.68 -14.77
CA THR A 85 -8.92 0.63 -15.42
C THR A 85 -7.57 0.50 -14.72
N ASN A 86 -7.02 -0.71 -14.69
CA ASN A 86 -5.67 -0.93 -14.16
C ASN A 86 -4.69 -0.07 -14.98
N PRO A 87 -3.83 0.75 -14.35
CA PRO A 87 -2.88 1.57 -15.08
C PRO A 87 -1.95 0.81 -16.03
N TRP A 88 -1.69 -0.48 -15.78
CA TRP A 88 -0.91 -1.35 -16.67
C TRP A 88 -1.64 -1.81 -17.93
N ASP A 89 -2.94 -1.56 -18.04
CA ASP A 89 -3.73 -1.88 -19.24
C ASP A 89 -3.76 -0.71 -20.23
N ASP A 90 -3.09 0.40 -19.90
CA ASP A 90 -2.86 1.47 -20.86
C ASP A 90 -1.94 0.99 -21.99
N PRO A 91 -2.31 1.19 -23.27
CA PRO A 91 -1.52 0.77 -24.42
C PRO A 91 -0.06 1.22 -24.38
N ASP A 92 0.26 2.36 -23.75
CA ASP A 92 1.62 2.87 -23.59
C ASP A 92 2.55 1.88 -22.85
N PHE A 93 2.00 0.96 -22.06
CA PHE A 93 2.77 -0.03 -21.29
C PHE A 93 2.72 -1.44 -21.89
N THR A 94 2.11 -1.64 -23.07
CA THR A 94 1.98 -2.96 -23.69
C THR A 94 3.33 -3.64 -23.89
N ASP A 95 4.27 -2.91 -24.51
CA ASP A 95 5.62 -3.43 -24.79
C ASP A 95 6.39 -3.71 -23.50
N ALA A 96 6.31 -2.79 -22.53
CA ALA A 96 6.95 -2.96 -21.24
C ALA A 96 6.45 -4.21 -20.51
N LYS A 97 5.13 -4.42 -20.48
CA LYS A 97 4.51 -5.58 -19.83
C LYS A 97 4.86 -6.90 -20.52
N TYR A 98 5.10 -6.89 -21.84
CA TYR A 98 5.58 -8.06 -22.58
C TYR A 98 6.96 -8.53 -22.10
N ASP A 99 7.87 -7.60 -21.77
CA ASP A 99 9.22 -7.93 -21.31
C ASP A 99 9.30 -8.36 -19.82
N MET A 100 8.24 -8.13 -19.06
CA MET A 100 8.17 -8.39 -17.61
C MET A 100 7.83 -9.86 -17.27
N HIS A 101 8.75 -10.78 -17.54
CA HIS A 101 8.55 -12.21 -17.30
C HIS A 101 8.39 -12.63 -15.81
N ARG A 102 8.74 -11.77 -14.86
CA ARG A 102 8.53 -11.95 -13.41
C ARG A 102 7.54 -10.93 -12.82
N PHE A 103 6.65 -10.38 -13.64
CA PHE A 103 5.73 -9.32 -13.26
C PHE A 103 5.01 -9.58 -11.92
N GLY A 104 5.20 -8.67 -10.97
CA GLY A 104 4.54 -8.67 -9.66
C GLY A 104 5.05 -9.74 -8.69
N GLN A 105 6.04 -10.54 -9.05
CA GLN A 105 6.68 -11.49 -8.14
C GLN A 105 7.69 -10.75 -7.25
N MET A 106 7.94 -11.26 -6.03
CA MET A 106 9.08 -10.75 -5.28
C MET A 106 10.38 -11.16 -5.96
N GLY A 107 11.30 -10.21 -6.09
CA GLY A 107 12.70 -10.48 -6.41
C GLY A 107 13.40 -11.17 -5.25
N ASP A 108 14.49 -11.86 -5.56
CA ASP A 108 15.22 -12.68 -4.60
C ASP A 108 15.81 -11.79 -3.49
N GLY A 109 15.53 -12.11 -2.22
CA GLY A 109 15.95 -11.32 -1.06
C GLY A 109 15.35 -9.91 -0.97
N ALA A 110 14.44 -9.53 -1.88
CA ALA A 110 13.86 -8.18 -1.90
C ALA A 110 13.09 -7.88 -0.60
N MET A 111 12.33 -8.85 -0.09
CA MET A 111 11.57 -8.65 1.15
C MET A 111 12.47 -8.57 2.38
N ASP A 112 13.59 -9.31 2.41
CA ASP A 112 14.61 -9.17 3.48
C ASP A 112 15.20 -7.76 3.47
N LYS A 113 15.58 -7.27 2.29
CA LYS A 113 16.10 -5.91 2.10
C LYS A 113 15.09 -4.84 2.54
N ILE A 114 13.84 -4.94 2.10
CA ILE A 114 12.78 -3.99 2.48
C ILE A 114 12.61 -3.97 4.00
N TRP A 115 12.60 -5.15 4.63
CA TRP A 115 12.30 -5.30 6.05
C TRP A 115 13.47 -4.95 6.96
N ASP A 116 14.65 -5.51 6.68
CA ASP A 116 15.82 -5.48 7.55
C ASP A 116 16.96 -4.61 7.02
N GLY A 117 16.87 -4.16 5.76
CA GLY A 117 17.90 -3.37 5.10
C GLY A 117 18.98 -4.23 4.44
N ASP A 118 19.81 -3.59 3.60
CA ASP A 118 21.01 -4.21 3.01
C ASP A 118 22.31 -3.83 3.71
N GLY A 119 22.24 -3.02 4.77
CA GLY A 119 23.41 -2.46 5.46
C GLY A 119 24.15 -1.37 4.65
N MET A 120 23.65 -0.99 3.48
CA MET A 120 24.17 0.11 2.64
C MET A 120 23.29 1.36 2.71
N GLY A 121 22.36 1.41 3.66
CA GLY A 121 21.43 2.52 3.85
C GLY A 121 20.18 2.41 2.97
N SER A 122 19.93 1.29 2.30
CA SER A 122 18.66 1.00 1.62
C SER A 122 17.78 0.07 2.46
N GLY A 123 16.46 0.23 2.33
CA GLY A 123 15.50 -0.59 3.07
C GLY A 123 15.40 -0.25 4.56
N ASN A 124 15.19 -1.31 5.37
CA ASN A 124 14.97 -1.27 6.82
C ASN A 124 13.74 -0.44 7.26
N HIS A 125 12.59 -0.74 6.65
CA HIS A 125 11.32 -0.05 6.88
C HIS A 125 10.42 -0.72 7.94
N LYS A 126 10.90 -1.77 8.60
CA LYS A 126 10.11 -2.47 9.64
C LYS A 126 9.71 -1.53 10.79
N PRO A 127 8.60 -1.81 11.50
CA PRO A 127 8.08 -0.90 12.52
C PRO A 127 9.06 -0.59 13.68
N SER A 128 10.00 -1.49 13.94
CA SER A 128 11.00 -1.35 15.01
C SER A 128 12.34 -0.75 14.56
N SER A 129 12.46 -0.35 13.30
CA SER A 129 13.71 0.23 12.77
C SER A 129 14.00 1.57 13.44
N THR A 130 15.26 1.78 13.82
CA THR A 130 15.77 3.04 14.38
C THR A 130 16.65 3.78 13.38
N GLU A 131 16.70 3.35 12.12
CA GLU A 131 17.54 3.98 11.11
C GLU A 131 17.07 5.41 10.82
N PRO A 132 17.95 6.43 10.93
CA PRO A 132 17.58 7.82 10.71
C PRO A 132 16.97 8.08 9.32
N GLY A 133 15.95 8.93 9.27
CA GLY A 133 15.30 9.36 8.02
C GLY A 133 14.46 8.30 7.31
N LYS A 134 14.32 7.08 7.85
CA LYS A 134 13.50 6.02 7.25
C LYS A 134 12.03 6.17 7.57
N THR A 135 11.17 5.96 6.57
CA THR A 135 9.74 5.76 6.80
C THR A 135 9.49 4.33 7.30
N LEU A 136 8.62 4.19 8.30
CA LEU A 136 8.37 2.93 8.97
C LEU A 136 6.93 2.47 8.71
N PHE A 137 6.76 1.16 8.57
CA PHE A 137 5.43 0.56 8.57
C PHE A 137 4.76 0.71 9.94
N PRO A 138 3.42 0.72 10.00
CA PRO A 138 2.70 0.84 11.26
C PRO A 138 3.06 -0.25 12.28
N PRO A 139 3.05 0.05 13.59
CA PRO A 139 3.24 -0.96 14.63
C PRO A 139 2.31 -2.17 14.45
N GLY A 140 2.85 -3.38 14.60
CA GLY A 140 2.11 -4.63 14.43
C GLY A 140 2.00 -5.13 12.99
N THR A 141 2.44 -4.35 12.00
CA THR A 141 2.56 -4.82 10.61
C THR A 141 3.55 -5.97 10.51
N THR A 142 3.21 -7.02 9.76
CA THR A 142 4.10 -8.15 9.49
C THR A 142 4.71 -8.08 8.09
N LYS A 143 5.79 -8.84 7.90
CA LYS A 143 6.49 -8.95 6.63
C LYS A 143 5.59 -9.52 5.53
N GLU A 144 4.77 -10.51 5.88
CA GLU A 144 3.82 -11.17 4.98
C GLU A 144 2.71 -10.22 4.52
N GLN A 145 2.24 -9.33 5.40
CA GLN A 145 1.28 -8.29 5.04
C GLN A 145 1.88 -7.32 4.02
N VAL A 146 3.10 -6.84 4.27
CA VAL A 146 3.81 -5.95 3.34
C VAL A 146 4.05 -6.62 1.99
N GLU A 147 4.48 -7.88 1.99
CA GLU A 147 4.66 -8.64 0.75
C GLU A 147 3.33 -8.74 -0.03
N GLY A 148 2.23 -9.02 0.65
CA GLY A 148 0.89 -9.04 0.05
C GLY A 148 0.49 -7.69 -0.54
N TRP A 149 0.70 -6.59 0.19
CA TRP A 149 0.45 -5.24 -0.31
C TRP A 149 1.30 -4.92 -1.53
N PHE A 150 2.59 -5.24 -1.51
CA PHE A 150 3.50 -4.91 -2.60
C PHE A 150 3.17 -5.69 -3.86
N LYS A 151 2.86 -6.99 -3.76
CA LYS A 151 2.36 -7.78 -4.89
C LYS A 151 1.05 -7.21 -5.46
N SER A 152 0.13 -6.83 -4.60
CA SER A 152 -1.15 -6.24 -5.01
C SER A 152 -0.99 -4.88 -5.71
N ILE A 153 -0.10 -4.03 -5.19
CA ILE A 153 0.20 -2.72 -5.78
C ILE A 153 0.97 -2.87 -7.09
N ALA A 154 1.95 -3.78 -7.15
CA ALA A 154 2.69 -4.06 -8.37
C ALA A 154 1.76 -4.47 -9.52
N ALA A 155 0.82 -5.39 -9.25
CA ALA A 155 -0.10 -5.90 -10.26
C ALA A 155 -1.21 -4.92 -10.63
N ASN A 156 -1.69 -4.10 -9.67
CA ASN A 156 -2.79 -3.16 -9.87
C ASN A 156 -2.57 -1.87 -9.06
N PRO A 157 -1.67 -0.99 -9.53
CA PRO A 157 -1.33 0.23 -8.80
C PRO A 157 -2.45 1.27 -8.88
N ASP A 158 -2.44 2.22 -7.95
CA ASP A 158 -3.32 3.38 -8.03
C ASP A 158 -2.70 4.49 -8.90
N SER A 159 -1.37 4.52 -9.01
CA SER A 159 -0.62 5.45 -9.84
C SER A 159 -0.38 4.92 -11.26
N ARG A 160 -0.26 5.82 -12.23
CA ARG A 160 0.35 5.49 -13.52
C ARG A 160 1.83 5.07 -13.31
N PRO A 161 2.28 3.92 -13.85
CA PRO A 161 3.67 3.51 -13.79
C PRO A 161 4.63 4.59 -14.28
N GLN A 162 5.71 4.79 -13.53
CA GLN A 162 6.79 5.73 -13.88
C GLN A 162 8.07 4.96 -14.10
N ALA A 163 8.85 5.32 -15.12
CA ALA A 163 10.19 4.77 -15.29
C ALA A 163 11.07 5.14 -14.09
N ARG A 164 11.96 4.24 -13.67
CA ARG A 164 12.91 4.56 -12.61
C ARG A 164 13.85 5.71 -13.05
N PRO A 165 14.08 6.74 -12.21
CA PRO A 165 14.95 7.86 -12.59
C PRO A 165 16.41 7.48 -12.87
N GLN A 166 16.90 6.38 -12.29
CA GLN A 166 18.32 5.97 -12.33
C GLN A 166 18.48 4.47 -12.59
N GLY A 167 17.83 3.96 -13.63
CA GLY A 167 18.00 2.56 -14.05
C GLY A 167 16.83 2.05 -14.88
N ASP A 168 16.91 0.78 -15.27
CA ASP A 168 15.81 0.10 -15.95
C ASP A 168 14.70 -0.28 -14.94
N GLY A 169 13.46 -0.40 -15.38
CA GLY A 169 12.33 -0.80 -14.54
C GLY A 169 11.43 0.37 -14.13
N TRP A 170 10.59 0.14 -13.11
CA TRP A 170 9.42 0.96 -12.86
C TRP A 170 9.22 1.29 -11.38
N VAL A 171 8.54 2.40 -11.13
CA VAL A 171 8.03 2.79 -9.83
C VAL A 171 6.52 2.96 -9.93
N VAL A 172 5.81 2.34 -9.00
CA VAL A 172 4.37 2.48 -8.85
C VAL A 172 4.03 2.77 -7.40
N SER A 173 2.86 3.32 -7.15
CA SER A 173 2.31 3.47 -5.81
C SER A 173 0.86 3.01 -5.74
N GLY A 174 0.45 2.66 -4.53
CA GLY A 174 -0.93 2.29 -4.25
C GLY A 174 -1.19 2.19 -2.75
N THR A 175 -2.46 2.15 -2.40
CA THR A 175 -2.94 2.11 -1.03
C THR A 175 -3.58 0.77 -0.74
N ARG A 176 -3.13 0.11 0.33
CA ARG A 176 -3.73 -1.13 0.84
C ARG A 176 -3.90 -1.00 2.34
N ASP A 177 -5.07 -1.37 2.85
CA ASP A 177 -5.43 -1.24 4.26
C ASP A 177 -5.16 0.16 4.84
N GLY A 178 -5.40 1.20 4.02
CA GLY A 178 -5.17 2.61 4.40
C GLY A 178 -3.70 3.07 4.36
N ILE A 179 -2.76 2.18 4.01
CA ILE A 179 -1.33 2.48 3.92
C ILE A 179 -0.92 2.67 2.47
N THR A 180 -0.44 3.86 2.14
CA THR A 180 0.11 4.15 0.81
C THR A 180 1.58 3.75 0.78
N CYS A 181 1.93 2.92 -0.20
CA CYS A 181 3.30 2.47 -0.41
C CYS A 181 3.79 2.86 -1.81
N VAL A 182 5.11 3.06 -1.91
CA VAL A 182 5.84 3.05 -3.17
C VAL A 182 6.43 1.66 -3.35
N VAL A 183 6.29 1.10 -4.55
CA VAL A 183 6.84 -0.20 -4.93
C VAL A 183 7.71 -0.02 -6.16
N THR A 184 8.89 -0.60 -6.10
CA THR A 184 9.89 -0.52 -7.15
C THR A 184 10.02 -1.88 -7.84
N LEU A 185 9.90 -1.88 -9.16
CA LEU A 185 10.00 -3.06 -10.02
C LEU A 185 11.29 -3.03 -10.85
N ASP A 186 11.93 -4.19 -10.97
CA ASP A 186 12.99 -4.43 -11.93
C ASP A 186 12.45 -4.53 -13.36
N LYS A 187 13.37 -4.54 -14.33
CA LYS A 187 13.03 -4.58 -15.77
C LYS A 187 12.18 -5.81 -16.12
N ASP A 188 12.46 -6.92 -15.45
CA ASP A 188 11.70 -8.16 -15.56
C ASP A 188 10.33 -8.12 -14.85
N GLY A 189 10.00 -7.00 -14.20
CA GLY A 189 8.76 -6.79 -13.48
C GLY A 189 8.74 -7.39 -12.06
N SER A 190 9.85 -7.97 -11.60
CA SER A 190 9.96 -8.43 -10.20
C SER A 190 10.09 -7.24 -9.25
N ILE A 191 9.53 -7.36 -8.05
CA ILE A 191 9.58 -6.34 -7.00
C ILE A 191 10.97 -6.39 -6.36
N SER A 192 11.72 -5.29 -6.42
CA SER A 192 13.08 -5.21 -5.89
C SER A 192 13.25 -4.29 -4.67
N GLY A 193 12.20 -3.52 -4.35
CA GLY A 193 12.14 -2.67 -3.18
C GLY A 193 10.79 -1.95 -3.02
N GLY A 194 10.68 -1.17 -1.95
CA GLY A 194 9.52 -0.34 -1.68
C GLY A 194 9.49 0.12 -0.22
N PHE A 195 8.62 1.08 0.09
CA PHE A 195 8.49 1.68 1.42
C PHE A 195 7.13 2.35 1.61
N PRO A 196 6.64 2.49 2.87
CA PRO A 196 5.43 3.25 3.15
C PRO A 196 5.71 4.75 3.03
N ILE A 197 4.73 5.52 2.55
CA ILE A 197 4.84 6.98 2.46
C ILE A 197 3.77 7.72 3.25
N SER A 198 2.61 7.12 3.49
CA SER A 198 1.54 7.69 4.30
C SER A 198 0.54 6.63 4.74
N GLY A 199 -0.29 6.97 5.73
CA GLY A 199 -1.28 6.09 6.33
C GLY A 199 -1.23 6.17 7.86
N GLU A 200 -2.27 5.67 8.51
CA GLU A 200 -2.30 5.63 9.97
C GLU A 200 -1.14 4.78 10.51
N GLY A 201 -0.39 5.33 11.47
CA GLY A 201 0.76 4.65 12.09
C GLY A 201 2.05 4.65 11.27
N VAL A 202 2.05 5.16 10.03
CA VAL A 202 3.29 5.38 9.28
C VAL A 202 4.04 6.55 9.90
N THR A 203 5.28 6.32 10.31
CA THR A 203 6.16 7.35 10.89
C THR A 203 7.44 7.50 10.09
N THR A 204 8.19 8.58 10.32
CA THR A 204 9.55 8.75 9.80
C THR A 204 10.49 8.95 10.96
N ASN A 205 11.59 8.20 10.98
CA ASN A 205 12.63 8.41 11.98
C ASN A 205 13.27 9.79 11.78
N PRO A 206 13.68 10.47 12.87
CA PRO A 206 14.41 11.73 12.78
C PRO A 206 15.64 11.61 11.86
N PRO A 207 16.07 12.69 11.21
CA PRO A 207 17.32 12.70 10.46
C PRO A 207 18.53 12.46 11.38
N ALA A 208 19.67 12.04 10.79
CA ALA A 208 20.93 11.83 11.50
C ALA A 208 21.57 13.14 11.98
#